data_AF-A0A7N2MTN6-F1
#
_entry.id   AF-A0A7N2MTN6-F1
#
_cell.length_a   1.000
_cell.length_b   1.000
_cell.length_c   1.000
_cell.angle_alpha   90.00
_cell.angle_beta   90.00
_cell.angle_gamma   90.00
#
_symmetry.space_group_name_H-M   'P 1'
#
loop_
_entity.id
_entity.type
_entity.pdbx_description
1 polymer ?
#
loop_
_entity_poly.entity_id
_entity_poly.type
_entity_poly.pdbx_seq_one_letter_code
_entity_poly.pdbx_strand_id
1 'polypeptide(L)'
;MELEGIIRFFENKTILIIGATGSLAKESFIFERVTPNIAGDISDENFGIKDSILREEMWNEIDIVLNSAATTNFDEGYDIALGINTYGALHVLNFAKKCIKLKVLVHVSTVMQIPADMVVNSMIMAMVAHANKSSQIIFHVCSSMRNPMKLSGLSDFISLYFTQNPWIDRSGKSINVCKLIVFCNIARFQAYMAIRYKLPLKVLWLANLVLFQYYGDMYITLNRKVEVLMRMVDL
;
A
#
# COMPACT_ATOMS: atom_id res chain seq x y z
N MET A 1 13.52 -27.30 -1.02
CA MET A 1 12.07 -27.48 -1.22
C MET A 1 11.82 -27.23 -2.70
N GLU A 2 11.53 -28.28 -3.45
CA GLU A 2 11.46 -28.22 -4.92
C GLU A 2 10.17 -27.51 -5.35
N LEU A 3 10.26 -26.69 -6.40
CA LEU A 3 9.15 -25.92 -6.99
C LEU A 3 7.92 -26.79 -7.29
N GLU A 4 8.16 -28.06 -7.65
CA GLU A 4 7.12 -29.06 -7.91
C GLU A 4 6.22 -29.34 -6.68
N GLY A 5 6.78 -29.34 -5.47
CA GLY A 5 6.00 -29.56 -4.25
C GLY A 5 5.05 -28.41 -3.95
N ILE A 6 5.41 -27.19 -4.36
CA ILE A 6 4.57 -25.99 -4.23
C ILE A 6 3.41 -26.07 -5.23
N ILE A 7 3.70 -26.42 -6.48
CA ILE A 7 2.68 -26.55 -7.53
C ILE A 7 1.65 -27.61 -7.14
N ARG A 8 2.10 -28.80 -6.71
CA ARG A 8 1.20 -29.87 -6.22
C ARG A 8 0.38 -29.48 -5.01
N PHE A 9 0.88 -28.58 -4.16
CA PHE A 9 0.08 -28.09 -3.04
C PHE A 9 -1.12 -27.29 -3.54
N PHE A 10 -0.94 -26.43 -4.53
CA PHE A 10 -2.01 -25.58 -5.06
C PHE A 10 -2.94 -26.29 -6.05
N GLU A 11 -2.51 -27.43 -6.62
CA GLU A 11 -3.35 -28.25 -7.48
C GLU A 11 -4.67 -28.64 -6.79
N ASN A 12 -5.77 -28.45 -7.53
CA ASN A 12 -7.15 -28.77 -7.14
C ASN A 12 -7.61 -28.11 -5.83
N LYS A 13 -7.09 -26.93 -5.49
CA LYS A 13 -7.56 -26.13 -4.35
C LYS A 13 -8.26 -24.87 -4.80
N THR A 14 -9.33 -24.52 -4.09
CA THR A 14 -10.01 -23.25 -4.29
C THR A 14 -9.44 -22.22 -3.32
N ILE A 15 -9.02 -21.07 -3.87
CA ILE A 15 -8.37 -19.99 -3.13
C ILE A 15 -9.26 -18.76 -3.18
N LEU A 16 -9.63 -18.22 -2.02
CA LEU A 16 -10.29 -16.93 -1.90
C LEU A 16 -9.25 -15.85 -1.67
N ILE A 17 -9.19 -14.86 -2.56
CA ILE A 17 -8.31 -13.69 -2.44
C ILE A 17 -9.16 -12.47 -2.10
N ILE A 18 -8.86 -11.82 -0.98
CA ILE A 18 -9.55 -10.64 -0.48
C ILE A 18 -8.58 -9.45 -0.55
N GLY A 19 -9.00 -8.36 -1.22
CA GLY A 19 -8.13 -7.23 -1.57
C GLY A 19 -7.53 -7.30 -2.98
N ALA A 20 -8.16 -8.08 -3.87
CA ALA A 20 -7.69 -8.37 -5.24
C ALA A 20 -7.74 -7.17 -6.22
N THR A 21 -8.19 -5.99 -5.80
CA THR A 21 -8.13 -4.75 -6.61
C THR A 21 -6.72 -4.13 -6.67
N GLY A 22 -5.75 -4.65 -5.89
CA GLY A 22 -4.33 -4.26 -5.89
C GLY A 22 -3.38 -5.18 -6.68
N SER A 23 -2.11 -4.78 -6.77
CA SER A 23 -1.01 -5.46 -7.51
C SER A 23 -0.84 -6.95 -7.22
N LEU A 24 -1.20 -7.42 -6.02
CA LEU A 24 -1.03 -8.80 -5.58
C LEU A 24 -1.82 -9.82 -6.44
N ALA A 25 -3.01 -9.45 -6.93
CA ALA A 25 -3.78 -10.31 -7.84
C ALA A 25 -3.18 -10.34 -9.27
N LYS A 26 -2.36 -9.34 -9.64
CA LYS A 26 -1.65 -9.30 -10.93
C LYS A 26 -0.33 -10.06 -10.89
N GLU A 27 0.33 -10.09 -9.74
CA GLU A 27 1.61 -10.79 -9.54
C GLU A 27 1.44 -12.28 -9.22
N SER A 28 0.22 -12.74 -8.95
CA SER A 28 -0.08 -14.15 -8.72
C SER A 28 -0.08 -14.96 -10.03
N PHE A 29 1.10 -15.07 -10.65
CA PHE A 29 1.42 -15.88 -11.84
C PHE A 29 1.16 -17.39 -11.66
N ILE A 30 0.84 -17.82 -10.44
CA ILE A 30 0.67 -19.24 -10.06
C ILE A 30 -0.77 -19.73 -10.29
N PHE A 31 -1.75 -18.84 -10.44
CA PHE A 31 -3.17 -19.24 -10.48
C PHE A 31 -3.77 -19.10 -11.88
N GLU A 32 -3.80 -20.20 -12.65
CA GLU A 32 -4.36 -20.26 -14.02
C GLU A 32 -5.90 -20.13 -14.06
N ARG A 33 -6.60 -20.30 -12.93
CA ARG A 33 -8.07 -20.21 -12.84
C ARG A 33 -8.48 -19.20 -11.77
N VAL A 34 -8.74 -17.97 -12.20
CA VAL A 34 -9.41 -16.96 -11.38
C VAL A 34 -10.91 -17.04 -11.67
N THR A 35 -11.70 -17.46 -10.68
CA THR A 35 -13.17 -17.40 -10.72
C THR A 35 -13.66 -15.94 -10.77
N PRO A 36 -14.91 -15.69 -11.20
CA PRO A 36 -15.41 -14.32 -11.36
C PRO A 36 -15.32 -13.52 -10.06
N ASN A 37 -15.01 -12.24 -10.20
CA ASN A 37 -14.91 -11.30 -9.08
C ASN A 37 -16.27 -11.21 -8.35
N ILE A 38 -16.28 -11.54 -7.06
CA ILE A 38 -17.46 -11.40 -6.20
C ILE A 38 -17.41 -10.01 -5.59
N ALA A 39 -18.38 -9.16 -5.94
CA ALA A 39 -18.51 -7.85 -5.33
C ALA A 39 -18.81 -7.99 -3.83
N GLY A 40 -18.05 -7.26 -3.01
CA GLY A 40 -18.20 -7.28 -1.56
C GLY A 40 -17.34 -6.21 -0.89
N ASP A 41 -17.64 -5.95 0.38
CA ASP A 41 -16.91 -5.02 1.24
C ASP A 41 -16.44 -5.76 2.49
N ILE A 42 -15.14 -5.70 2.78
CA ILE A 42 -14.56 -6.41 3.93
C ILE A 42 -15.05 -5.84 5.27
N SER A 43 -15.48 -4.58 5.31
CA SER A 43 -16.02 -3.94 6.51
C SER A 43 -17.38 -4.51 6.94
N ASP A 44 -18.06 -5.24 6.05
CA ASP A 44 -19.32 -5.90 6.31
C ASP A 44 -19.15 -7.38 6.70
N GLU A 45 -20.10 -7.89 7.50
CA GLU A 45 -20.17 -9.32 7.78
C GLU A 45 -20.37 -10.14 6.50
N ASN A 46 -19.67 -11.27 6.41
CA ASN A 46 -19.63 -12.12 5.22
C ASN A 46 -19.35 -11.34 3.92
N PHE A 47 -18.57 -10.27 4.02
CA PHE A 47 -18.15 -9.41 2.93
C PHE A 47 -19.30 -8.67 2.22
N GLY A 48 -20.47 -8.52 2.88
CA GLY A 48 -21.67 -7.96 2.26
C GLY A 48 -22.36 -8.90 1.26
N ILE A 49 -21.90 -10.15 1.12
CA ILE A 49 -22.50 -11.15 0.23
C ILE A 49 -23.87 -11.55 0.80
N LYS A 50 -24.95 -11.11 0.14
CA LYS A 50 -26.33 -11.37 0.61
C LYS A 50 -26.84 -12.76 0.22
N ASP A 51 -26.36 -13.31 -0.89
CA ASP A 51 -26.74 -14.63 -1.38
C ASP A 51 -26.28 -15.74 -0.41
N SER A 52 -27.24 -16.43 0.21
CA SER A 52 -26.94 -17.50 1.16
C SER A 52 -26.43 -18.77 0.52
N ILE A 53 -26.88 -19.09 -0.69
CA ILE A 53 -26.47 -20.29 -1.43
C ILE A 53 -25.01 -20.13 -1.81
N LEU A 54 -24.66 -18.97 -2.38
CA LEU A 54 -23.27 -18.65 -2.71
C LEU A 54 -22.36 -18.73 -1.48
N ARG A 55 -22.78 -18.18 -0.33
CA ARG A 55 -21.97 -18.28 0.90
C ARG A 55 -21.75 -19.71 1.35
N GLU A 56 -22.77 -20.56 1.27
CA GLU A 56 -22.68 -21.97 1.65
C GLU A 56 -21.75 -22.74 0.71
N GLU A 57 -21.86 -22.51 -0.60
CA GLU A 57 -20.92 -23.06 -1.59
C GLU A 57 -19.48 -22.63 -1.30
N MET A 58 -19.26 -21.35 -1.00
CA MET A 58 -17.93 -20.84 -0.64
C MET A 58 -17.37 -21.53 0.61
N TRP A 59 -18.17 -21.70 1.67
CA TRP A 59 -17.74 -22.41 2.88
C TRP A 59 -17.42 -23.89 2.62
N ASN A 60 -18.10 -24.51 1.64
CA ASN A 60 -17.88 -25.90 1.28
C ASN A 60 -16.68 -26.11 0.35
N GLU A 61 -16.31 -25.11 -0.46
CA GLU A 61 -15.29 -25.28 -1.51
C GLU A 61 -13.95 -24.63 -1.18
N ILE A 62 -13.88 -23.58 -0.35
CA ILE A 62 -12.63 -22.85 -0.11
C ILE A 62 -11.65 -23.66 0.75
N ASP A 63 -10.46 -23.91 0.21
CA ASP A 63 -9.32 -24.52 0.92
C ASP A 63 -8.39 -23.47 1.53
N ILE A 64 -8.23 -22.31 0.88
CA ILE A 64 -7.22 -21.30 1.23
C ILE A 64 -7.85 -19.92 1.20
N VAL A 65 -7.61 -19.11 2.24
CA VAL A 65 -8.02 -17.69 2.27
C VAL A 65 -6.78 -16.82 2.38
N LEU A 66 -6.65 -15.88 1.45
CA LEU A 66 -5.60 -14.85 1.43
C LEU A 66 -6.25 -13.49 1.61
N ASN A 67 -5.99 -12.84 2.75
CA ASN A 67 -6.48 -11.50 3.02
C ASN A 67 -5.35 -10.48 3.01
N SER A 68 -5.42 -9.57 2.04
CA SER A 68 -4.58 -8.37 1.95
C SER A 68 -5.41 -7.09 1.78
N ALA A 69 -6.73 -7.14 1.97
CA ALA A 69 -7.55 -5.94 1.92
C ALA A 69 -7.22 -5.04 3.11
N ALA A 70 -6.91 -3.78 2.78
CA ALA A 70 -6.65 -2.73 3.73
C ALA A 70 -6.91 -1.38 3.05
N THR A 71 -7.26 -0.38 3.84
CA THR A 71 -7.08 1.02 3.45
C THR A 71 -5.73 1.51 3.94
N THR A 72 -4.99 2.15 3.05
CA THR A 72 -3.71 2.82 3.36
C THR A 72 -3.84 4.33 3.29
N ASN A 73 -5.06 4.85 3.15
CA ASN A 73 -5.33 6.28 3.17
C ASN A 73 -5.25 6.80 4.60
N PHE A 74 -4.36 7.77 4.85
CA PHE A 74 -4.15 8.35 6.17
C PHE A 74 -5.14 9.46 6.52
N ASP A 75 -5.83 10.00 5.53
CA ASP A 75 -6.82 11.06 5.69
C ASP A 75 -8.25 10.50 5.79
N GLU A 76 -8.38 9.16 5.77
CA GLU A 76 -9.65 8.47 5.94
C GLU A 76 -10.17 8.58 7.37
N GLY A 77 -11.49 8.68 7.51
CA GLY A 77 -12.16 8.66 8.80
C GLY A 77 -11.72 7.44 9.63
N TYR A 78 -11.40 7.66 10.90
CA TYR A 78 -10.90 6.59 11.77
C TYR A 78 -11.89 5.42 11.89
N ASP A 79 -13.18 5.72 11.89
CA ASP A 79 -14.27 4.74 11.87
C ASP A 79 -14.22 3.85 10.62
N ILE A 80 -14.00 4.42 9.44
CA ILE A 80 -13.84 3.69 8.18
C ILE A 80 -12.55 2.86 8.21
N ALA A 81 -11.42 3.45 8.60
CA ALA A 81 -10.14 2.76 8.69
C ALA A 81 -10.18 1.61 9.69
N LEU A 82 -10.85 1.79 10.82
CA LEU A 82 -11.09 0.74 11.82
C LEU A 82 -11.98 -0.37 11.26
N GLY A 83 -13.05 0.00 10.55
CA GLY A 83 -13.95 -0.92 9.84
C GLY A 83 -13.19 -1.84 8.88
N ILE A 84 -12.35 -1.27 8.03
CA ILE A 84 -11.61 -2.03 7.01
C ILE A 84 -10.44 -2.82 7.62
N ASN A 85 -9.55 -2.14 8.35
CA ASN A 85 -8.25 -2.72 8.74
C ASN A 85 -8.33 -3.60 10.00
N THR A 86 -9.32 -3.38 10.87
CA THR A 86 -9.45 -4.13 12.13
C THR A 86 -10.67 -5.05 12.10
N TYR A 87 -11.87 -4.49 11.91
CA TYR A 87 -13.08 -5.31 11.85
C TYR A 87 -13.10 -6.18 10.60
N GLY A 88 -12.57 -5.70 9.47
CA GLY A 88 -12.45 -6.51 8.26
C GLY A 88 -11.61 -7.76 8.44
N ALA A 89 -10.49 -7.68 9.17
CA ALA A 89 -9.70 -8.85 9.52
C ALA A 89 -10.49 -9.85 10.40
N LEU A 90 -11.31 -9.34 11.32
CA LEU A 90 -12.22 -10.14 12.14
C LEU A 90 -13.32 -10.81 11.28
N HIS A 91 -13.91 -10.10 10.34
CA HIS A 91 -14.92 -10.65 9.43
C HIS A 91 -14.33 -11.77 8.56
N VAL A 92 -13.11 -11.60 8.06
CA VAL A 92 -12.38 -12.65 7.34
C VAL A 92 -12.14 -13.87 8.22
N LEU A 93 -11.68 -13.68 9.46
CA LEU A 93 -11.47 -14.79 10.39
C LEU A 93 -12.78 -15.53 10.67
N ASN A 94 -13.87 -14.81 10.91
CA ASN A 94 -15.18 -15.38 11.19
C ASN A 94 -15.74 -16.12 9.97
N PHE A 95 -15.49 -15.62 8.76
CA PHE A 95 -15.84 -16.30 7.52
C PHE A 95 -15.02 -17.59 7.34
N ALA A 96 -13.70 -17.50 7.50
CA ALA A 96 -12.79 -18.63 7.32
C ALA A 96 -13.09 -19.77 8.32
N LYS A 97 -13.47 -19.46 9.56
CA LYS A 97 -13.91 -20.46 10.55
C LYS A 97 -15.11 -21.30 10.11
N LYS A 98 -15.94 -20.80 9.19
CA LYS A 98 -17.08 -21.54 8.64
C LYS A 98 -16.68 -22.43 7.45
N CYS A 99 -15.51 -22.22 6.86
CA CYS A 99 -15.03 -23.02 5.74
C CYS A 99 -14.62 -24.43 6.18
N ILE A 100 -15.27 -25.45 5.63
CA ILE A 100 -15.13 -26.85 6.07
C ILE A 100 -13.79 -27.46 5.61
N LYS A 101 -13.32 -27.08 4.42
CA LYS A 101 -12.08 -27.57 3.81
C LYS A 101 -10.86 -26.71 4.14
N LEU A 102 -11.00 -25.66 4.96
CA LEU A 102 -9.95 -24.66 5.15
C LEU A 102 -8.66 -25.29 5.70
N LYS A 103 -7.58 -25.14 4.94
CA LYS A 103 -6.23 -25.59 5.30
C LYS A 103 -5.39 -24.43 5.81
N VAL A 104 -5.49 -23.26 5.17
CA VAL A 104 -4.64 -22.11 5.48
C VAL A 104 -5.43 -20.80 5.38
N LEU A 105 -5.28 -19.94 6.39
CA LEU A 105 -5.63 -18.53 6.35
C LEU A 105 -4.36 -17.70 6.48
N VAL A 106 -4.08 -16.86 5.49
CA VAL A 106 -3.00 -15.88 5.52
C VAL A 106 -3.59 -14.48 5.59
N HIS A 107 -3.19 -13.71 6.59
CA HIS A 107 -3.60 -12.31 6.74
C HIS A 107 -2.39 -11.37 6.76
N VAL A 108 -2.46 -10.35 5.92
CA VAL A 108 -1.50 -9.24 5.83
C VAL A 108 -2.12 -8.01 6.46
N SER A 109 -1.46 -7.44 7.47
CA SER A 109 -2.02 -6.31 8.24
C SER A 109 -1.30 -4.98 8.01
N THR A 110 -0.04 -4.94 7.53
CA THR A 110 0.64 -3.68 7.22
C THR A 110 1.61 -3.84 6.04
N VAL A 111 1.36 -3.11 4.94
CA VAL A 111 2.18 -3.16 3.71
C VAL A 111 3.19 -2.01 3.62
N MET A 112 3.20 -1.06 4.57
CA MET A 112 3.91 0.20 4.39
C MET A 112 5.44 0.10 4.25
N GLN A 113 6.04 -1.02 4.65
CA GLN A 113 7.49 -1.23 4.59
C GLN A 113 7.92 -2.63 4.12
N ILE A 114 6.97 -3.49 3.71
CA ILE A 114 7.30 -4.84 3.22
C ILE A 114 7.11 -4.86 1.71
N PRO A 115 8.17 -5.13 0.93
CA PRO A 115 8.06 -5.36 -0.51
C PRO A 115 6.98 -6.39 -0.86
N ALA A 116 6.21 -6.16 -1.92
CA ALA A 116 5.07 -7.01 -2.30
C ALA A 116 5.50 -8.47 -2.58
N ASP A 117 6.65 -8.64 -3.23
CA ASP A 117 7.28 -9.95 -3.48
C ASP A 117 7.60 -10.70 -2.19
N MET A 118 8.09 -10.02 -1.15
CA MET A 118 8.31 -10.62 0.17
C MET A 118 7.01 -11.04 0.84
N VAL A 119 5.93 -10.26 0.69
CA VAL A 119 4.60 -10.65 1.20
C VAL A 119 4.13 -11.93 0.51
N VAL A 120 4.15 -11.97 -0.83
CA VAL A 120 3.76 -13.15 -1.62
C VAL A 120 4.61 -14.37 -1.27
N ASN A 121 5.94 -14.23 -1.24
CA ASN A 121 6.85 -15.31 -0.86
C ASN A 121 6.59 -15.82 0.56
N SER A 122 6.28 -14.93 1.51
CA SER A 122 5.92 -15.30 2.87
C SER A 122 4.60 -16.07 2.93
N MET A 123 3.59 -15.68 2.14
CA MET A 123 2.34 -16.42 2.04
C MET A 123 2.58 -17.83 1.50
N ILE A 124 3.34 -17.97 0.41
CA ILE A 124 3.66 -19.25 -0.21
C ILE A 124 4.43 -20.13 0.78
N MET A 125 5.45 -19.59 1.45
CA MET A 125 6.23 -20.35 2.43
C MET A 125 5.38 -20.82 3.62
N ALA A 126 4.52 -19.96 4.16
CA ALA A 126 3.59 -20.32 5.22
C ALA A 126 2.65 -21.46 4.79
N MET A 127 2.11 -21.37 3.58
CA MET A 127 1.27 -22.42 3.00
C MET A 127 2.02 -23.74 2.85
N VAL A 128 3.23 -23.72 2.27
CA VAL A 128 3.98 -24.96 1.99
C VAL A 128 4.50 -25.61 3.27
N ALA A 129 5.03 -24.83 4.22
CA ALA A 129 5.52 -25.36 5.50
C ALA A 129 4.43 -26.05 6.34
N HIS A 130 3.16 -25.80 6.01
CA HIS A 130 2.00 -26.31 6.72
C HIS A 130 1.05 -27.15 5.85
N ALA A 131 1.44 -27.44 4.61
CA ALA A 131 0.66 -28.18 3.63
C ALA A 131 0.11 -29.54 4.12
N ASN A 132 0.85 -30.19 5.03
CA ASN A 132 0.56 -31.54 5.54
C ASN A 132 0.18 -31.56 7.03
N LYS A 133 -0.15 -30.42 7.63
CA LYS A 133 -0.56 -30.35 9.04
C LYS A 133 -2.08 -30.24 9.13
N SER A 134 -2.68 -30.95 10.10
CA SER A 134 -4.14 -31.01 10.30
C SER A 134 -4.72 -29.81 11.05
N SER A 135 -3.89 -28.82 11.42
CA SER A 135 -4.31 -27.68 12.23
C SER A 135 -4.64 -26.46 11.35
N GLN A 136 -5.76 -25.81 11.68
CA GLN A 136 -6.07 -24.46 11.22
C GLN A 136 -5.05 -23.49 11.85
N ILE A 137 -4.12 -22.98 11.05
CA ILE A 137 -3.06 -22.08 11.51
C ILE A 137 -3.26 -20.71 10.87
N ILE A 138 -3.20 -19.68 11.71
CA ILE A 138 -3.27 -18.28 11.30
C ILE A 138 -1.84 -17.77 11.14
N PHE A 139 -1.50 -17.31 9.94
CA PHE A 139 -0.23 -16.61 9.69
C PHE A 139 -0.46 -15.11 9.60
N HIS A 140 0.36 -14.36 10.33
CA HIS A 140 0.31 -12.91 10.38
C HIS A 140 1.62 -12.35 9.83
N VAL A 141 1.54 -11.64 8.71
CA VAL A 141 2.69 -10.98 8.08
C VAL A 141 2.62 -9.48 8.40
N CYS A 142 3.57 -9.01 9.21
CA CYS A 142 3.62 -7.61 9.68
C CYS A 142 5.04 -7.09 9.79
N SER A 143 5.18 -5.77 9.67
CA SER A 143 6.39 -5.06 10.06
C SER A 143 6.53 -5.09 11.59
N SER A 144 7.73 -5.37 12.07
CA SER A 144 7.99 -5.43 13.51
C SER A 144 8.42 -4.06 14.04
N MET A 145 7.98 -3.71 15.24
CA MET A 145 8.52 -2.57 16.00
C MET A 145 9.89 -2.85 16.63
N ARG A 146 10.50 -4.02 16.40
CA ARG A 146 11.83 -4.36 16.94
C ARG A 146 12.95 -3.49 16.35
N ASN A 147 12.82 -3.06 15.09
CA ASN A 147 13.70 -2.06 14.48
C ASN A 147 12.88 -1.18 13.52
N PRO A 148 12.11 -0.22 14.05
CA PRO A 148 11.18 0.55 13.25
C PRO A 148 11.96 1.53 12.37
N MET A 149 11.73 1.46 11.05
CA MET A 149 12.28 2.48 10.16
C MET A 149 11.58 3.81 10.45
N LYS A 150 12.37 4.82 10.84
CA LYS A 150 11.89 6.20 10.99
C LYS A 150 11.61 6.78 9.61
N LEU A 151 10.59 7.62 9.48
CA LEU A 151 10.29 8.34 8.23
C LEU A 151 11.49 9.18 7.75
N SER A 152 12.28 9.73 8.69
CA SER A 152 13.55 10.39 8.38
C SER A 152 14.59 9.44 7.79
N GLY A 153 14.66 8.20 8.30
CA GLY A 153 15.55 7.16 7.77
C GLY A 153 15.14 6.68 6.38
N LEU A 154 13.84 6.68 6.07
CA LEU A 154 13.35 6.42 4.71
C LEU A 154 13.82 7.51 3.73
N SER A 155 13.73 8.78 4.13
CA SER A 155 14.26 9.89 3.31
C SER A 155 15.77 9.76 3.06
N ASP A 156 16.53 9.33 4.08
CA ASP A 156 17.97 9.10 3.93
C ASP A 156 18.23 7.94 2.95
N PHE A 157 17.46 6.85 3.06
CA PHE A 157 17.58 5.69 2.18
C PHE A 157 17.25 6.03 0.72
N ILE A 158 16.15 6.76 0.47
CA ILE A 158 15.76 7.21 -0.87
C ILE A 158 16.86 8.09 -1.47
N SER A 159 17.36 9.06 -0.70
CA SER A 159 18.43 9.95 -1.16
C SER A 159 19.70 9.15 -1.48
N LEU A 160 20.09 8.21 -0.62
CA LEU A 160 21.26 7.35 -0.82
C LEU A 160 21.12 6.49 -2.07
N TYR A 161 19.98 5.83 -2.24
CA TYR A 161 19.71 4.94 -3.36
C TYR A 161 19.80 5.68 -4.71
N PHE A 162 19.14 6.83 -4.84
CA PHE A 162 19.17 7.61 -6.08
C PHE A 162 20.47 8.38 -6.28
N THR A 163 21.28 8.57 -5.23
CA THR A 163 22.65 9.07 -5.40
C THR A 163 23.54 7.99 -6.03
N GLN A 164 23.38 6.73 -5.61
CA GLN A 164 24.14 5.60 -6.15
C GLN A 164 23.62 5.11 -7.49
N ASN A 165 22.31 5.24 -7.74
CA ASN A 165 21.62 4.82 -8.95
C ASN A 165 20.81 6.01 -9.51
N PRO A 166 21.48 6.98 -10.16
CA PRO A 166 20.81 8.19 -10.63
C PRO A 166 19.72 7.87 -11.64
N TRP A 167 18.54 8.45 -11.46
CA TRP A 167 17.51 8.37 -12.49
C TRP A 167 17.97 9.16 -13.71
N ILE A 168 18.10 8.48 -14.85
CA ILE A 168 18.44 9.09 -16.13
C ILE A 168 17.16 9.55 -16.85
N ASP A 169 17.10 10.82 -17.22
CA ASP A 169 15.99 11.35 -18.01
C ASP A 169 16.04 10.87 -19.49
N ARG A 170 15.04 11.25 -20.28
CA ARG A 170 14.98 10.87 -21.70
C ARG A 170 16.13 11.43 -22.55
N SER A 171 16.88 12.41 -22.03
CA SER A 171 18.03 13.04 -22.67
C SER A 171 19.37 12.44 -22.24
N GLY A 172 19.36 11.43 -21.38
CA GLY A 172 20.59 10.79 -20.88
C GLY A 172 21.21 11.51 -19.68
N LYS A 173 20.56 12.54 -19.12
CA LYS A 173 21.09 13.30 -17.99
C LYS A 173 20.62 12.72 -16.66
N SER A 174 21.54 12.63 -15.69
CA SER A 174 21.20 12.22 -14.33
C SER A 174 20.39 13.30 -13.60
N ILE A 175 19.28 12.87 -13.00
CA ILE A 175 18.44 13.69 -12.14
C ILE A 175 19.03 13.67 -10.72
N ASN A 176 19.40 14.84 -10.22
CA ASN A 176 19.86 14.98 -8.83
C ASN A 176 18.67 14.92 -7.87
N VAL A 177 18.56 13.82 -7.12
CA VAL A 177 17.52 13.65 -6.11
C VAL A 177 17.96 14.34 -4.83
N CYS A 178 17.33 15.47 -4.53
CA CYS A 178 17.57 16.20 -3.29
C CYS A 178 17.05 15.41 -2.09
N LYS A 179 17.74 15.54 -0.95
CA LYS A 179 17.28 15.01 0.33
C LYS A 179 15.90 15.58 0.66
N LEU A 180 14.92 14.69 0.88
CA LEU A 180 13.56 15.10 1.22
C LEU A 180 13.56 15.82 2.58
N ILE A 181 12.87 16.96 2.65
CA ILE A 181 12.65 17.65 3.93
C ILE A 181 11.31 17.17 4.48
N VAL A 182 11.34 16.51 5.62
CA VAL A 182 10.15 16.01 6.31
C VAL A 182 9.78 17.00 7.42
N PHE A 183 8.53 17.47 7.41
CA PHE A 183 8.00 18.36 8.44
C PHE A 183 7.12 17.58 9.41
N CYS A 184 7.33 17.78 10.71
CA CYS A 184 6.56 17.08 11.74
C CYS A 184 5.16 17.68 11.97
N ASN A 185 4.90 18.89 11.49
CA ASN A 185 3.60 19.54 11.56
C ASN A 185 3.46 20.65 10.51
N ILE A 186 2.21 21.05 10.30
CA ILE A 186 1.84 22.05 9.31
C ILE A 186 2.45 23.43 9.60
N ALA A 187 2.58 23.81 10.87
CA ALA A 187 3.13 25.12 11.25
C ALA A 187 4.61 25.26 10.83
N ARG A 188 5.42 24.23 11.03
CA ARG A 188 6.83 24.20 10.59
C ARG A 188 6.95 24.21 9.07
N PHE A 189 6.09 23.46 8.38
CA PHE A 189 6.02 23.50 6.93
C PHE A 189 5.67 24.91 6.44
N GLN A 190 4.61 25.53 6.98
CA GLN A 190 4.16 26.86 6.61
C GLN A 190 5.24 27.93 6.88
N ALA A 191 5.92 27.86 8.02
CA ALA A 191 7.02 28.77 8.36
C ALA A 191 8.19 28.62 7.37
N TYR A 192 8.60 27.38 7.07
CA TYR A 192 9.62 27.10 6.07
C TYR A 192 9.21 27.62 4.68
N MET A 193 7.97 27.36 4.26
CA MET A 193 7.44 27.85 2.98
C MET A 193 7.40 29.36 2.90
N ALA A 194 7.02 30.02 4.00
CA ALA A 194 6.99 31.47 4.10
C ALA A 194 8.38 32.08 3.92
N ILE A 195 9.38 31.54 4.62
CA ILE A 195 10.74 32.06 4.63
C ILE A 195 11.47 31.72 3.33
N ARG A 196 11.43 30.46 2.89
CA ARG A 196 12.25 29.96 1.79
C ARG A 196 11.71 30.30 0.41
N TYR A 197 10.39 30.45 0.28
CA TYR A 197 9.73 30.65 -1.01
C TYR A 197 8.83 31.89 -1.07
N LYS A 198 7.87 32.08 -0.15
CA LYS A 198 6.92 33.20 -0.27
C LYS A 198 7.59 34.58 -0.10
N LEU A 199 8.53 34.72 0.83
CA LEU A 199 9.23 35.99 1.05
C LEU A 199 10.12 36.36 -0.16
N PRO A 200 11.02 35.49 -0.65
CA PRO A 200 11.75 35.75 -1.89
C PRO A 200 10.86 36.03 -3.10
N LEU A 201 9.71 35.35 -3.19
CA LEU A 201 8.75 35.58 -4.27
C LEU A 201 8.11 36.97 -4.20
N LYS A 202 7.81 37.48 -3.00
CA LYS A 202 7.36 38.88 -2.79
C LYS A 202 8.44 39.88 -3.17
N VAL A 203 9.71 39.60 -2.85
CA VAL A 203 10.85 40.43 -3.27
C VAL A 203 10.96 40.44 -4.79
N LEU A 204 10.85 39.27 -5.44
CA LEU A 204 10.87 39.15 -6.88
C LEU A 204 9.71 39.90 -7.54
N TRP A 205 8.52 39.84 -6.96
CA TRP A 205 7.36 40.61 -7.41
C TRP A 205 7.63 42.12 -7.38
N LEU A 206 8.19 42.63 -6.28
CA LEU A 206 8.58 44.04 -6.16
C LEU A 206 9.65 44.42 -7.19
N ALA A 207 10.68 43.59 -7.35
CA ALA A 207 11.72 43.80 -8.35
C ALA A 207 11.14 43.82 -9.78
N ASN A 208 10.19 42.94 -10.08
CA ASN A 208 9.48 42.90 -11.35
C ASN A 208 8.68 44.19 -11.61
N LEU A 209 8.09 44.76 -10.56
CA LEU A 209 7.33 46.01 -10.65
C LEU A 209 8.25 47.23 -10.87
N VAL A 210 9.39 47.27 -10.19
CA VAL A 210 10.41 48.33 -10.34
C VAL A 210 11.12 48.25 -11.70
N LEU A 211 11.30 47.05 -12.23
CA LEU A 211 12.03 46.80 -13.49
C LEU A 211 11.08 46.59 -14.68
N PHE A 212 9.92 47.24 -14.68
CA PHE A 212 9.00 47.28 -15.83
C PHE A 212 8.68 45.90 -16.43
N GLN A 213 8.32 44.94 -15.59
CA GLN A 213 7.94 43.56 -15.96
C GLN A 213 9.07 42.67 -16.51
N TYR A 214 10.34 43.05 -16.36
CA TYR A 214 11.48 42.26 -16.83
C TYR A 214 11.50 40.80 -16.32
N TYR A 215 10.95 40.52 -15.14
CA TYR A 215 10.90 39.20 -14.52
C TYR A 215 9.50 38.55 -14.52
N GLY A 216 8.56 39.04 -15.35
CA GLY A 216 7.15 38.66 -15.31
C GLY A 216 6.94 37.14 -15.41
N ASP A 217 7.48 36.53 -16.46
CA ASP A 217 7.34 35.09 -16.72
C ASP A 217 7.94 34.22 -15.62
N MET A 218 9.09 34.66 -15.07
CA MET A 218 9.77 33.96 -13.98
C MET A 218 8.95 34.02 -12.70
N TYR A 219 8.40 35.19 -12.36
CA TYR A 219 7.51 35.37 -11.21
C TYR A 219 6.27 34.50 -11.32
N ILE A 220 5.57 34.53 -12.47
CA ILE A 220 4.34 33.74 -12.70
C ILE A 220 4.64 32.25 -12.56
N THR A 221 5.73 31.78 -13.17
CA THR A 221 6.12 30.36 -13.11
C THR A 221 6.42 29.91 -11.69
N LEU A 222 7.17 30.71 -10.91
CA LEU A 222 7.50 30.41 -9.53
C LEU A 222 6.27 30.48 -8.62
N ASN A 223 5.42 31.51 -8.78
CA ASN A 223 4.19 31.65 -8.00
C ASN A 223 3.27 30.44 -8.21
N ARG A 224 3.07 30.01 -9.47
CA ARG A 224 2.26 28.83 -9.77
C ARG A 224 2.80 27.57 -9.09
N LYS A 225 4.12 27.36 -9.09
CA LYS A 225 4.73 26.20 -8.42
C LYS A 225 4.51 26.22 -6.92
N VAL A 226 4.64 27.39 -6.29
CA VAL A 226 4.40 27.55 -4.85
C VAL A 226 2.92 27.34 -4.51
N GLU A 227 2.00 27.86 -5.30
CA GLU A 227 0.56 27.68 -5.08
C GLU A 227 0.11 26.23 -5.21
N VAL A 228 0.58 25.51 -6.24
CA VAL A 228 0.28 24.07 -6.40
C VAL A 228 0.78 23.29 -5.19
N LEU A 229 2.00 23.56 -4.74
CA LEU A 229 2.57 22.91 -3.57
C LEU A 229 1.78 23.22 -2.29
N MET A 230 1.33 24.46 -2.09
CA MET A 230 0.51 24.82 -0.93
C MET A 230 -0.86 24.11 -0.96
N ARG A 231 -1.50 24.01 -2.12
CA ARG A 231 -2.79 23.31 -2.26
C ARG A 231 -2.68 21.81 -2.02
N MET A 232 -1.57 21.18 -2.42
CA MET A 232 -1.33 19.75 -2.16
C MET A 232 -1.24 19.41 -0.67
N VAL A 233 -1.00 20.39 0.20
CA VAL A 233 -0.93 20.18 1.64
C VAL A 233 -2.28 20.37 2.33
N ASP A 234 -3.24 21.02 1.66
CA ASP A 234 -4.60 21.22 2.17
C ASP A 234 -5.59 20.15 1.68
N LEU A 235 -5.15 19.24 0.80
CA LEU A 235 -5.90 18.05 0.32
C LEU A 235 -5.64 16.86 1.24
#